data_AF-A0A2K1NZ92-F1
#
_entry.id   AF-A0A2K1NZ92-F1
#
_cell.length_a   1.000
_cell.length_b   1.000
_cell.length_c   1.000
_cell.angle_alpha   90.00
_cell.angle_beta   90.00
_cell.angle_gamma   90.00
#
_symmetry.space_group_name_H-M   'P 1'
#
loop_
_entity.id
_entity.type
_entity.pdbx_description
1 polymer ?
#
loop_
_entity_poly.entity_id
_entity_poly.type
_entity_poly.pdbx_seq_one_letter_code
_entity_poly.pdbx_strand_id
1 'polypeptide(L)'
;MKKVYFILIFSLLSLLTIGQTFNDIINTQDNLERLQAYDNLVDELIKIRNEESDLKRLELYDKFFQEKLVISTIRLEEAIVTRVIDGDTAEIEIEGNFYKVRFIGINTPESTTRIEPYGKEASDFTKQYLSGKTVFLEKDISETDRYGRLLRYIWLEQPKEITDEEIRTKMFNAILVLNGYANAATYPPDVKYQEYFIKYEQEAREKNLGLWSLQKNITQDSTSLSNLTEAATITDSSTVTQKLYVDEQGKGLIKGNINSKGEKIYHLPGGIYYNQTIPEVWFKTEEEAQAAGFRRSLR
;
A
#
# COMPACT_ATOMS: atom_id res chain seq x y z
N MET A 1 -29.83 20.53 50.27
CA MET A 1 -29.43 21.11 48.96
C MET A 1 -28.14 21.90 49.17
N LYS A 2 -27.13 21.75 48.30
CA LYS A 2 -25.71 22.21 48.41
C LYS A 2 -24.64 21.18 48.82
N LYS A 3 -24.72 19.93 48.34
CA LYS A 3 -23.55 19.01 48.29
C LYS A 3 -23.47 18.10 47.05
N VAL A 4 -24.32 18.29 46.04
CA VAL A 4 -24.42 17.37 44.89
C VAL A 4 -23.71 17.88 43.62
N TYR A 5 -23.30 19.15 43.56
CA TYR A 5 -22.74 19.72 42.33
C TYR A 5 -21.20 19.71 42.21
N PHE A 6 -20.46 19.24 43.22
CA PHE A 6 -18.99 19.22 43.16
C PHE A 6 -18.38 17.85 42.80
N ILE A 7 -19.20 16.81 42.62
CA ILE A 7 -18.73 15.46 42.24
C ILE A 7 -18.87 15.19 40.73
N LEU A 8 -19.57 16.06 39.99
CA LEU A 8 -19.80 15.87 38.55
C LEU A 8 -18.69 16.40 37.63
N ILE A 9 -17.67 17.09 38.16
CA ILE A 9 -16.56 17.62 37.33
C ILE A 9 -15.27 16.78 37.44
N PHE A 10 -15.17 15.84 38.40
CA PHE A 10 -14.05 14.89 38.48
C PHE A 10 -14.35 13.50 37.90
N SER A 11 -15.57 13.25 37.45
CA SER A 11 -15.98 11.98 36.84
C SER A 11 -15.78 11.91 35.32
N LEU A 12 -15.47 13.03 34.65
CA LEU A 12 -15.31 13.04 33.19
C LEU A 12 -13.86 12.92 32.72
N LEU A 13 -12.86 13.12 33.60
CA LEU A 13 -11.44 13.01 33.25
C LEU A 13 -10.85 11.63 33.53
N SER A 14 -11.55 10.73 34.22
CA SER A 14 -11.14 9.33 34.39
C SER A 14 -11.69 8.40 33.31
N LEU A 15 -12.71 8.81 32.55
CA LEU A 15 -13.34 7.98 31.52
C LEU A 15 -12.53 7.88 30.22
N LEU A 16 -11.65 8.86 29.92
CA LEU A 16 -10.80 8.78 28.72
C LEU A 16 -9.57 7.89 28.90
N THR A 17 -9.01 7.77 30.12
CA THR A 17 -7.91 6.83 30.39
C THR A 17 -8.41 5.39 30.50
N ILE A 18 -9.65 5.19 30.93
CA ILE A 18 -10.27 3.86 31.01
C ILE A 18 -10.47 3.28 29.61
N GLY A 19 -10.85 4.07 28.59
CA GLY A 19 -11.09 3.58 27.23
C GLY A 19 -9.87 2.99 26.52
N GLN A 20 -8.67 3.58 26.70
CA GLN A 20 -7.43 3.02 26.13
C GLN A 20 -7.02 1.72 26.84
N THR A 21 -7.11 1.69 28.18
CA THR A 21 -6.88 0.44 28.92
C THR A 21 -7.95 -0.61 28.65
N PHE A 22 -9.19 -0.23 28.34
CA PHE A 22 -10.28 -1.16 28.04
C PHE A 22 -10.06 -1.87 26.71
N ASN A 23 -9.57 -1.19 25.67
CA ASN A 23 -9.27 -1.84 24.39
C ASN A 23 -8.08 -2.81 24.51
N ASP A 24 -7.06 -2.45 25.30
CA ASP A 24 -5.95 -3.37 25.59
C ASP A 24 -6.42 -4.55 26.45
N ILE A 25 -7.26 -4.30 27.46
CA ILE A 25 -7.88 -5.32 28.32
C ILE A 25 -8.80 -6.23 27.51
N ILE A 26 -9.65 -5.69 26.62
CA ILE A 26 -10.51 -6.46 25.73
C ILE A 26 -9.66 -7.34 24.82
N ASN A 27 -8.56 -6.83 24.24
CA ASN A 27 -7.67 -7.66 23.43
C ASN A 27 -7.01 -8.79 24.26
N THR A 28 -6.56 -8.52 25.49
CA THR A 28 -6.02 -9.58 26.37
C THR A 28 -7.07 -10.53 26.90
N GLN A 29 -8.28 -10.07 27.19
CA GLN A 29 -9.40 -10.86 27.68
C GLN A 29 -9.96 -11.74 26.55
N ASP A 30 -10.09 -11.22 25.35
CA ASP A 30 -10.43 -11.95 24.13
C ASP A 30 -9.34 -13.01 23.84
N ASN A 31 -8.06 -12.68 24.02
CA ASN A 31 -6.97 -13.67 23.94
C ASN A 31 -6.99 -14.72 25.06
N LEU A 32 -7.36 -14.35 26.30
CA LEU A 32 -7.44 -15.25 27.44
C LEU A 32 -8.66 -16.19 27.32
N GLU A 33 -9.80 -15.67 26.87
CA GLU A 33 -11.00 -16.45 26.56
C GLU A 33 -10.74 -17.40 25.39
N ARG A 34 -9.95 -16.99 24.39
CA ARG A 34 -9.50 -17.87 23.30
C ARG A 34 -8.57 -18.98 23.80
N LEU A 35 -7.64 -18.69 24.70
CA LEU A 35 -6.76 -19.71 25.29
C LEU A 35 -7.53 -20.67 26.20
N GLN A 36 -8.46 -20.17 27.00
CA GLN A 36 -9.34 -20.99 27.82
C GLN A 36 -10.30 -21.84 26.96
N ALA A 37 -10.81 -21.29 25.87
CA ALA A 37 -11.57 -22.04 24.89
C ALA A 37 -10.72 -23.12 24.20
N TYR A 38 -9.42 -22.87 23.98
CA TYR A 38 -8.49 -23.85 23.43
C TYR A 38 -8.20 -24.98 24.41
N ASP A 39 -7.92 -24.67 25.68
CA ASP A 39 -7.65 -25.68 26.72
C ASP A 39 -8.89 -26.54 26.99
N ASN A 40 -10.07 -25.93 27.09
CA ASN A 40 -11.34 -26.66 27.23
C ASN A 40 -11.62 -27.56 26.02
N LEU A 41 -11.24 -27.11 24.82
CA LEU A 41 -11.39 -27.87 23.59
C LEU A 41 -10.41 -29.05 23.55
N VAL A 42 -9.16 -28.87 23.99
CA VAL A 42 -8.20 -29.97 24.14
C VAL A 42 -8.73 -31.02 25.12
N ASP A 43 -9.32 -30.62 26.24
CA ASP A 43 -9.93 -31.53 27.21
C ASP A 43 -11.15 -32.26 26.65
N GLU A 44 -11.97 -31.59 25.83
CA GLU A 44 -13.12 -32.19 25.15
C GLU A 44 -12.70 -33.16 24.03
N LEU A 45 -11.64 -32.83 23.28
CA LEU A 45 -11.04 -33.74 22.27
C LEU A 45 -10.38 -34.98 22.92
N ILE A 46 -9.81 -34.81 24.12
CA ILE A 46 -9.29 -35.93 24.94
C ILE A 46 -10.43 -36.81 25.43
N LYS A 47 -11.62 -36.24 25.70
CA LYS A 47 -12.82 -36.99 26.07
C LYS A 47 -13.38 -37.78 24.88
N ILE A 48 -13.36 -37.21 23.68
CA ILE A 48 -13.75 -37.85 22.40
C ILE A 48 -12.76 -38.95 21.97
N ARG A 49 -11.54 -39.00 22.51
CA ARG A 49 -10.57 -40.07 22.26
C ARG A 49 -11.04 -41.46 22.72
N ASN A 50 -11.99 -41.54 23.64
CA ASN A 50 -12.30 -42.80 24.33
C ASN A 50 -13.58 -43.50 23.88
N GLU A 51 -14.41 -42.92 22.99
CA GLU A 51 -15.63 -43.56 22.49
C GLU A 51 -15.88 -43.24 21.00
N GLU A 52 -16.21 -44.28 20.22
CA GLU A 52 -16.61 -44.32 18.79
C GLU A 52 -15.54 -44.32 17.67
N SER A 53 -15.77 -45.23 16.71
CA SER A 53 -14.85 -45.66 15.65
C SER A 53 -14.24 -44.53 14.83
N ASP A 54 -12.93 -44.62 14.61
CA ASP A 54 -12.06 -43.62 13.98
C ASP A 54 -12.58 -42.94 12.70
N LEU A 55 -13.42 -43.63 11.92
CA LEU A 55 -14.00 -43.10 10.67
C LEU A 55 -15.06 -42.01 10.91
N LYS A 56 -15.95 -42.19 11.89
CA LYS A 56 -16.98 -41.18 12.23
C LYS A 56 -16.35 -39.97 12.93
N ARG A 57 -15.24 -40.22 13.65
CA ARG A 57 -14.35 -39.20 14.20
C ARG A 57 -13.74 -38.35 13.09
N LEU A 58 -13.13 -38.95 12.06
CA LEU A 58 -12.52 -38.19 10.96
C LEU A 58 -13.54 -37.33 10.23
N GLU A 59 -14.75 -37.84 9.98
CA GLU A 59 -15.79 -37.09 9.29
C GLU A 59 -16.32 -35.91 10.13
N LEU A 60 -16.49 -36.10 11.45
CA LEU A 60 -16.84 -35.01 12.37
C LEU A 60 -15.70 -34.00 12.53
N TYR A 61 -14.44 -34.46 12.64
CA TYR A 61 -13.28 -33.59 12.73
C TYR A 61 -13.12 -32.77 11.46
N ASP A 62 -13.28 -33.36 10.28
CA ASP A 62 -13.17 -32.67 9.00
C ASP A 62 -14.33 -31.66 8.84
N LYS A 63 -15.57 -32.05 9.13
CA LYS A 63 -16.72 -31.12 9.11
C LYS A 63 -16.56 -29.96 10.10
N PHE A 64 -16.10 -30.26 11.32
CA PHE A 64 -15.87 -29.25 12.35
C PHE A 64 -14.67 -28.36 12.02
N PHE A 65 -13.58 -28.90 11.47
CA PHE A 65 -12.45 -28.10 11.00
C PHE A 65 -12.85 -27.23 9.81
N GLN A 66 -13.64 -27.72 8.86
CA GLN A 66 -14.14 -26.93 7.73
C GLN A 66 -15.11 -25.81 8.18
N GLU A 67 -15.95 -26.04 9.20
CA GLU A 67 -16.81 -25.00 9.76
C GLU A 67 -16.04 -23.99 10.65
N LYS A 68 -14.92 -24.38 11.28
CA LYS A 68 -14.16 -23.53 12.24
C LYS A 68 -12.85 -22.93 11.70
N LEU A 69 -12.24 -23.47 10.65
CA LEU A 69 -11.07 -22.88 9.94
C LEU A 69 -11.48 -21.71 9.03
N VAL A 70 -12.74 -21.64 8.60
CA VAL A 70 -13.26 -20.59 7.71
C VAL A 70 -13.48 -19.25 8.45
N ILE A 71 -13.15 -19.16 9.75
CA ILE A 71 -13.14 -17.89 10.48
C ILE A 71 -11.79 -17.72 11.19
N SER A 72 -10.69 -17.73 10.42
CA SER A 72 -9.57 -16.86 10.77
C SER A 72 -10.10 -15.43 10.67
N THR A 73 -10.40 -14.81 11.81
CA THR A 73 -11.30 -13.65 11.91
C THR A 73 -10.75 -12.43 11.16
N ILE A 74 -11.05 -12.31 9.86
CA ILE A 74 -10.88 -11.07 9.11
C ILE A 74 -11.87 -10.09 9.74
N ARG A 75 -11.37 -9.17 10.55
CA ARG A 75 -12.21 -8.19 11.25
C ARG A 75 -12.53 -7.09 10.27
N LEU A 76 -13.77 -7.11 9.78
CA LEU A 76 -14.30 -6.16 8.81
C LEU A 76 -15.32 -5.26 9.48
N GLU A 77 -15.22 -3.98 9.16
CA GLU A 77 -16.18 -2.94 9.54
C GLU A 77 -16.91 -2.47 8.28
N GLU A 78 -18.24 -2.58 8.26
CA GLU A 78 -19.04 -2.15 7.11
C GLU A 78 -19.13 -0.62 7.08
N ALA A 79 -18.97 -0.02 5.90
CA ALA A 79 -19.07 1.42 5.71
C ALA A 79 -19.66 1.78 4.34
N ILE A 80 -20.25 2.96 4.22
CA ILE A 80 -20.74 3.51 2.95
C ILE A 80 -19.76 4.57 2.46
N VAL A 81 -19.29 4.47 1.23
CA VAL A 81 -18.43 5.51 0.64
C VAL A 81 -19.30 6.67 0.17
N THR A 82 -19.17 7.82 0.84
CA THR A 82 -20.00 9.00 0.60
C THR A 82 -19.38 9.93 -0.44
N ARG A 83 -18.04 9.98 -0.51
CA ARG A 83 -17.31 10.80 -1.47
C ARG A 83 -15.90 10.27 -1.71
N VAL A 84 -15.46 10.23 -2.95
CA VAL A 84 -14.06 9.97 -3.31
C VAL A 84 -13.31 11.29 -3.40
N ILE A 85 -12.16 11.40 -2.72
CA ILE A 85 -11.35 12.62 -2.65
C ILE A 85 -10.27 12.58 -3.73
N ASP A 86 -9.49 11.52 -3.78
CA ASP A 86 -8.47 11.24 -4.79
C ASP A 86 -8.42 9.72 -5.09
N GLY A 87 -7.36 9.23 -5.73
CA GLY A 87 -7.27 7.81 -6.11
C GLY A 87 -7.18 6.85 -4.93
N ASP A 88 -6.64 7.29 -3.79
CA ASP A 88 -6.37 6.43 -2.62
C ASP A 88 -6.91 6.98 -1.29
N THR A 89 -7.73 8.01 -1.36
CA THR A 89 -8.40 8.65 -0.24
C THR A 89 -9.89 8.83 -0.53
N ALA A 90 -10.73 8.38 0.40
CA ALA A 90 -12.17 8.54 0.34
C ALA A 90 -12.74 9.00 1.69
N GLU A 91 -13.93 9.58 1.64
CA GLU A 91 -14.80 9.82 2.79
C GLU A 91 -15.85 8.72 2.85
N ILE A 92 -16.05 8.21 4.06
CA ILE A 92 -16.95 7.10 4.37
C ILE A 92 -17.86 7.48 5.53
N GLU A 93 -18.97 6.78 5.62
CA GLU A 93 -19.90 6.81 6.74
C GLU A 93 -19.89 5.46 7.46
N ILE A 94 -19.63 5.48 8.77
CA ILE A 94 -19.75 4.36 9.68
C ILE A 94 -20.69 4.79 10.79
N GLU A 95 -21.82 4.08 10.96
CA GLU A 95 -22.79 4.33 12.04
C GLU A 95 -23.22 5.82 12.15
N GLY A 96 -23.40 6.49 11.00
CA GLY A 96 -23.80 7.91 10.95
C GLY A 96 -22.66 8.92 11.14
N ASN A 97 -21.42 8.48 11.34
CA ASN A 97 -20.25 9.33 11.49
C ASN A 97 -19.38 9.29 10.23
N PHE A 98 -18.84 10.45 9.86
CA PHE A 98 -18.04 10.61 8.65
C PHE A 98 -16.54 10.58 8.95
N TYR A 99 -15.81 9.75 8.21
CA TYR A 99 -14.36 9.61 8.36
C TYR A 99 -13.67 9.72 7.00
N LYS A 100 -12.45 10.24 6.99
CA LYS A 100 -11.54 10.10 5.84
C LYS A 100 -10.73 8.83 6.02
N VAL A 101 -10.57 8.07 4.94
CA VAL A 101 -9.78 6.84 4.92
C VAL A 101 -8.68 6.97 3.87
N ARG A 102 -7.46 6.59 4.24
CA ARG A 102 -6.30 6.44 3.36
C ARG A 102 -6.06 4.95 3.11
N PHE A 103 -5.99 4.56 1.84
CA PHE A 103 -5.84 3.17 1.44
C PHE A 103 -4.42 2.70 1.75
N ILE A 104 -4.30 1.62 2.54
CA ILE A 104 -3.00 1.06 2.95
C ILE A 104 -2.27 0.40 1.77
N GLY A 105 -0.95 0.48 1.78
CA GLY A 105 -0.06 -0.32 0.92
C GLY A 105 0.04 0.16 -0.53
N ILE A 106 -0.63 1.27 -0.87
CA ILE A 106 -0.69 1.79 -2.24
C ILE A 106 -0.54 3.32 -2.28
N ASN A 107 -0.02 3.83 -3.38
CA ASN A 107 0.02 5.26 -3.67
C ASN A 107 -0.43 5.53 -5.10
N THR A 108 -1.44 6.39 -5.24
CA THR A 108 -1.91 6.88 -6.54
C THR A 108 -1.19 8.19 -6.91
N PRO A 109 -1.06 8.52 -8.20
CA PRO A 109 -0.60 9.83 -8.59
C PRO A 109 -1.55 10.90 -8.09
N GLU A 110 -1.01 12.01 -7.60
CA GLU A 110 -1.79 13.08 -7.00
C GLU A 110 -2.72 13.73 -8.06
N SER A 111 -3.94 14.09 -7.63
CA SER A 111 -4.99 14.61 -8.52
C SER A 111 -5.63 15.90 -8.03
N THR A 112 -5.31 16.32 -6.80
CA THR A 112 -5.93 17.47 -6.13
C THR A 112 -4.95 18.63 -5.99
N THR A 113 -3.93 18.49 -5.13
CA THR A 113 -2.98 19.55 -4.78
C THR A 113 -1.88 19.71 -5.83
N ARG A 114 -1.45 18.61 -6.43
CA ARG A 114 -0.52 18.54 -7.55
C ARG A 114 -1.12 17.60 -8.59
N ILE A 115 -1.36 18.07 -9.80
CA ILE A 115 -1.87 17.19 -10.85
C ILE A 115 -0.67 16.42 -11.42
N GLU A 116 -0.58 15.15 -11.10
CA GLU A 116 0.39 14.22 -11.68
C GLU A 116 -0.21 13.49 -12.88
N PRO A 117 0.63 13.07 -13.85
CA PRO A 117 0.17 12.22 -14.94
C PRO A 117 -0.58 11.00 -14.39
N TYR A 118 -1.77 10.76 -14.96
CA TYR A 118 -2.66 9.66 -14.58
C TYR A 118 -3.39 9.80 -13.22
N GLY A 119 -3.20 10.91 -12.49
CA GLY A 119 -3.87 11.11 -11.20
C GLY A 119 -5.38 11.27 -11.33
N LYS A 120 -5.85 11.98 -12.36
CA LYS A 120 -7.29 12.16 -12.59
C LYS A 120 -7.95 10.84 -12.97
N GLU A 121 -7.29 10.03 -13.78
CA GLU A 121 -7.72 8.71 -14.21
C GLU A 121 -7.83 7.75 -13.02
N ALA A 122 -6.85 7.77 -12.11
CA ALA A 122 -6.93 7.01 -10.85
C ALA A 122 -8.09 7.47 -9.96
N SER A 123 -8.29 8.79 -9.79
CA SER A 123 -9.42 9.34 -9.04
C SER A 123 -10.78 8.97 -9.65
N ASP A 124 -10.92 9.03 -10.97
CA ASP A 124 -12.16 8.71 -11.67
C ASP A 124 -12.45 7.20 -11.63
N PHE A 125 -11.42 6.35 -11.70
CA PHE A 125 -11.55 4.92 -11.49
C PHE A 125 -12.07 4.60 -10.08
N THR A 126 -11.50 5.23 -9.06
CA THR A 126 -11.98 5.11 -7.67
C THR A 126 -13.42 5.60 -7.52
N LYS A 127 -13.79 6.72 -8.15
CA LYS A 127 -15.18 7.21 -8.15
C LYS A 127 -16.15 6.19 -8.74
N GLN A 128 -15.81 5.60 -9.88
CA GLN A 128 -16.66 4.62 -10.56
C GLN A 128 -16.91 3.38 -9.70
N TYR A 129 -15.87 2.93 -8.98
CA TYR A 129 -15.95 1.71 -8.17
C TYR A 129 -16.55 1.95 -6.80
N LEU A 130 -16.35 3.10 -6.17
CA LEU A 130 -16.69 3.27 -4.76
C LEU A 130 -17.86 4.22 -4.49
N SER A 131 -18.13 5.22 -5.34
CA SER A 131 -19.09 6.28 -4.97
C SER A 131 -20.48 5.73 -4.66
N GLY A 132 -20.97 5.96 -3.45
CA GLY A 132 -22.27 5.52 -2.96
C GLY A 132 -22.39 4.01 -2.70
N LYS A 133 -21.28 3.26 -2.70
CA LYS A 133 -21.28 1.81 -2.44
C LYS A 133 -20.96 1.49 -0.99
N THR A 134 -21.51 0.38 -0.53
CA THR A 134 -21.07 -0.29 0.70
C THR A 134 -19.74 -1.00 0.46
N VAL A 135 -18.82 -0.86 1.41
CA VAL A 135 -17.51 -1.52 1.42
C VAL A 135 -17.25 -2.10 2.81
N PHE A 136 -16.28 -3.02 2.89
CA PHE A 136 -15.81 -3.63 4.12
C PHE A 136 -14.39 -3.17 4.39
N LEU A 137 -14.19 -2.51 5.53
CA LEU A 137 -12.93 -1.93 5.93
C LEU A 137 -12.17 -2.91 6.80
N GLU A 138 -10.93 -3.18 6.44
CA GLU A 138 -10.03 -3.96 7.26
C GLU A 138 -8.91 -3.08 7.80
N LYS A 139 -8.74 -3.06 9.11
CA LYS A 139 -7.58 -2.44 9.74
C LYS A 139 -6.41 -3.42 9.77
N ASP A 140 -5.22 -2.89 9.54
CA ASP A 140 -3.98 -3.59 9.85
C ASP A 140 -3.57 -3.30 11.32
N ILE A 141 -2.44 -2.65 11.55
CA ILE A 141 -1.92 -2.37 12.90
C ILE A 141 -2.28 -0.94 13.32
N SER A 142 -2.04 0.04 12.45
CA SER A 142 -2.26 1.45 12.73
C SER A 142 -3.73 1.85 12.54
N GLU A 143 -4.25 2.70 13.44
CA GLU A 143 -5.62 3.19 13.36
C GLU A 143 -5.74 4.37 12.37
N THR A 144 -4.89 5.38 12.54
CA THR A 144 -4.89 6.61 11.76
C THR A 144 -3.48 7.02 11.38
N ASP A 145 -3.37 7.82 10.33
CA ASP A 145 -2.14 8.56 10.02
C ASP A 145 -2.02 9.85 10.83
N ARG A 146 -0.91 10.57 10.64
CA ARG A 146 -0.63 11.87 11.27
C ARG A 146 -1.64 12.99 10.96
N TYR A 147 -2.51 12.80 9.97
CA TYR A 147 -3.55 13.74 9.55
C TYR A 147 -4.94 13.33 10.06
N GLY A 148 -5.03 12.25 10.83
CA GLY A 148 -6.29 11.73 11.37
C GLY A 148 -7.13 10.97 10.35
N ARG A 149 -6.56 10.56 9.21
CA ARG A 149 -7.25 9.67 8.26
C ARG A 149 -7.14 8.24 8.76
N LEU A 150 -8.24 7.50 8.77
CA LEU A 150 -8.23 6.07 9.07
C LEU A 150 -7.36 5.33 8.05
N LEU A 151 -6.56 4.38 8.51
CA LEU A 151 -5.77 3.50 7.66
C LEU A 151 -6.53 2.20 7.50
N ARG A 152 -6.95 1.88 6.26
CA ARG A 152 -7.72 0.66 5.95
C ARG A 152 -7.33 0.04 4.61
N TYR A 153 -7.48 -1.28 4.52
CA TYR A 153 -7.73 -1.97 3.25
C TYR A 153 -9.22 -1.93 2.94
N ILE A 154 -9.56 -1.71 1.67
CA ILE A 154 -10.94 -1.58 1.22
C ILE A 154 -11.34 -2.86 0.48
N TRP A 155 -12.32 -3.57 1.00
CA TRP A 155 -12.91 -4.75 0.37
C TRP A 155 -14.28 -4.41 -0.21
N LEU A 156 -14.52 -4.79 -1.46
CA LEU A 156 -15.81 -4.64 -2.14
C LEU A 156 -16.82 -5.70 -1.70
N GLU A 157 -16.33 -6.85 -1.27
CA GLU A 157 -17.11 -7.98 -0.74
C GLU A 157 -16.31 -8.62 0.40
N GLN A 158 -17.00 -9.25 1.36
CA GLN A 158 -16.32 -9.96 2.44
C GLN A 158 -15.55 -11.17 1.89
N PRO A 159 -14.22 -11.24 2.07
CA PRO A 159 -13.46 -12.41 1.69
C PRO A 159 -13.80 -13.61 2.58
N LYS A 160 -13.88 -14.79 1.98
CA LYS A 160 -14.02 -16.04 2.74
C LYS A 160 -12.70 -16.45 3.39
N GLU A 161 -11.62 -16.24 2.64
CA GLU A 161 -10.26 -16.62 3.00
C GLU A 161 -9.28 -15.62 2.40
N ILE A 162 -8.10 -15.49 3.00
CA ILE A 162 -7.02 -14.69 2.44
C ILE A 162 -6.30 -15.51 1.37
N THR A 163 -6.75 -15.36 0.13
CA THR A 163 -6.13 -16.00 -1.04
C THR A 163 -5.81 -14.98 -2.13
N ASP A 164 -4.90 -15.34 -3.04
CA ASP A 164 -4.54 -14.46 -4.16
C ASP A 164 -5.76 -14.09 -5.03
N GLU A 165 -6.73 -14.99 -5.16
CA GLU A 165 -7.96 -14.77 -5.94
C GLU A 165 -8.92 -13.80 -5.25
N GLU A 166 -9.15 -13.99 -3.95
CA GLU A 166 -10.03 -13.12 -3.17
C GLU A 166 -9.45 -11.69 -3.09
N ILE A 167 -8.14 -11.55 -2.84
CA ILE A 167 -7.49 -10.24 -2.78
C ILE A 167 -7.59 -9.53 -4.14
N ARG A 168 -7.21 -10.19 -5.24
CA ARG A 168 -7.18 -9.53 -6.57
C ARG A 168 -8.56 -9.13 -7.09
N THR A 169 -9.60 -9.86 -6.71
CA THR A 169 -10.97 -9.61 -7.21
C THR A 169 -11.80 -8.75 -6.30
N LYS A 170 -11.59 -8.80 -4.98
CA LYS A 170 -12.45 -8.13 -3.99
C LYS A 170 -11.77 -7.02 -3.23
N MET A 171 -10.44 -6.99 -3.12
CA MET A 171 -9.75 -5.88 -2.45
C MET A 171 -9.52 -4.74 -3.42
N PHE A 172 -10.15 -3.59 -3.19
CA PHE A 172 -10.04 -2.44 -4.07
C PHE A 172 -8.62 -1.88 -4.16
N ASN A 173 -7.85 -1.95 -3.07
CA ASN A 173 -6.42 -1.60 -3.07
C ASN A 173 -5.65 -2.42 -4.13
N ALA A 174 -5.89 -3.74 -4.18
CA ALA A 174 -5.28 -4.63 -5.16
C ALA A 174 -5.75 -4.33 -6.59
N ILE A 175 -7.05 -4.07 -6.77
CA ILE A 175 -7.64 -3.74 -8.06
C ILE A 175 -7.00 -2.47 -8.65
N LEU A 176 -6.75 -1.45 -7.83
CA LEU A 176 -6.04 -0.24 -8.27
C LEU A 176 -4.64 -0.55 -8.81
N VAL A 177 -3.88 -1.39 -8.09
CA VAL A 177 -2.52 -1.76 -8.49
C VAL A 177 -2.52 -2.62 -9.76
N LEU A 178 -3.39 -3.64 -9.82
CA LEU A 178 -3.52 -4.56 -10.97
C LEU A 178 -3.84 -3.85 -12.28
N ASN A 179 -4.62 -2.78 -12.21
CA ASN A 179 -5.01 -2.00 -13.38
C ASN A 179 -4.06 -0.82 -13.65
N GLY A 180 -2.98 -0.69 -12.87
CA GLY A 180 -1.96 0.34 -13.06
C GLY A 180 -2.42 1.75 -12.69
N TYR A 181 -3.39 1.90 -11.78
CA TYR A 181 -3.80 3.21 -11.24
C TYR A 181 -3.02 3.60 -9.99
N ALA A 182 -2.33 2.66 -9.34
CA ALA A 182 -1.52 2.89 -8.15
C ALA A 182 -0.19 2.12 -8.20
N ASN A 183 0.82 2.65 -7.51
CA ASN A 183 2.04 1.95 -7.16
C ASN A 183 1.88 1.21 -5.83
N ALA A 184 2.57 0.08 -5.66
CA ALA A 184 2.72 -0.53 -4.35
C ALA A 184 3.62 0.37 -3.48
N ALA A 185 3.20 0.65 -2.24
CA ALA A 185 3.91 1.55 -1.35
C ALA A 185 3.96 0.97 0.07
N THR A 186 5.17 0.70 0.57
CA THR A 186 5.37 0.03 1.86
C THR A 186 5.56 1.03 2.99
N TYR A 187 4.69 0.98 4.00
CA TYR A 187 4.77 1.81 5.20
C TYR A 187 4.56 0.95 6.47
N PRO A 188 5.65 0.47 7.10
CA PRO A 188 5.54 -0.28 8.35
C PRO A 188 4.86 0.56 9.45
N PRO A 189 4.04 -0.04 10.33
CA PRO A 189 3.84 -1.49 10.48
C PRO A 189 2.78 -2.10 9.54
N ASP A 190 2.08 -1.30 8.73
CA ASP A 190 0.92 -1.71 7.93
C ASP A 190 1.34 -2.37 6.59
N VAL A 191 1.71 -3.66 6.65
CA VAL A 191 2.30 -4.40 5.53
C VAL A 191 1.63 -5.74 5.23
N LYS A 192 0.46 -6.04 5.82
CA LYS A 192 -0.23 -7.34 5.73
C LYS A 192 -0.35 -7.91 4.31
N TYR A 193 -0.64 -7.07 3.31
CA TYR A 193 -0.84 -7.50 1.91
C TYR A 193 0.27 -7.04 0.95
N GLN A 194 1.40 -6.57 1.49
CA GLN A 194 2.42 -5.90 0.66
C GLN A 194 3.02 -6.81 -0.41
N GLU A 195 3.22 -8.10 -0.12
CA GLU A 195 3.75 -9.06 -1.09
C GLU A 195 2.81 -9.23 -2.30
N TYR A 196 1.49 -9.23 -2.06
CA TYR A 196 0.50 -9.27 -3.13
C TYR A 196 0.54 -8.00 -3.97
N PHE A 197 0.62 -6.82 -3.35
CA PHE A 197 0.68 -5.56 -4.10
C PHE A 197 1.94 -5.45 -4.96
N ILE A 198 3.10 -5.90 -4.47
CA ILE A 198 4.33 -5.95 -5.27
C ILE A 198 4.16 -6.87 -6.48
N LYS A 199 3.60 -8.08 -6.27
CA LYS A 199 3.29 -9.02 -7.36
C LYS A 199 2.34 -8.38 -8.39
N TYR A 200 1.28 -7.73 -7.94
CA TYR A 200 0.28 -7.12 -8.84
C TYR A 200 0.83 -5.93 -9.61
N GLU A 201 1.72 -5.15 -9.01
CA GLU A 201 2.39 -4.06 -9.69
C GLU A 201 3.27 -4.58 -10.84
N GLN A 202 3.98 -5.70 -10.62
CA GLN A 202 4.76 -6.37 -11.66
C GLN A 202 3.86 -6.85 -12.81
N GLU A 203 2.74 -7.51 -12.51
CA GLU A 203 1.77 -7.95 -13.53
C GLU A 203 1.24 -6.76 -14.35
N ALA A 204 0.92 -5.63 -13.69
CA ALA A 204 0.43 -4.43 -14.37
C ALA A 204 1.49 -3.80 -15.28
N ARG A 205 2.77 -3.81 -14.84
CA ARG A 205 3.91 -3.34 -15.64
C ARG A 205 4.11 -4.17 -16.89
N GLU A 206 4.13 -5.50 -16.76
CA GLU A 206 4.31 -6.43 -17.87
C GLU A 206 3.21 -6.28 -18.92
N LYS A 207 1.97 -6.07 -18.46
CA LYS A 207 0.80 -5.82 -19.31
C LYS A 207 0.70 -4.38 -19.84
N ASN A 208 1.61 -3.49 -19.44
CA ASN A 208 1.60 -2.06 -19.78
C ASN A 208 0.26 -1.38 -19.47
N LEU A 209 -0.31 -1.66 -18.29
CA LEU A 209 -1.60 -1.11 -17.87
C LEU A 209 -1.42 0.26 -17.20
N GLY A 210 -2.41 1.13 -17.36
CA GLY A 210 -2.47 2.45 -16.73
C GLY A 210 -1.17 3.25 -16.79
N LEU A 211 -0.61 3.59 -15.63
CA LEU A 211 0.66 4.29 -15.44
C LEU A 211 1.81 3.73 -16.29
N TRP A 212 1.81 2.42 -16.51
CA TRP A 212 2.88 1.70 -17.20
C TRP A 212 2.79 1.85 -18.73
N SER A 213 1.61 2.18 -19.26
CA SER A 213 1.44 2.49 -20.70
C SER A 213 2.09 3.82 -21.08
N LEU A 214 2.03 4.81 -20.19
CA LEU A 214 2.58 6.15 -20.41
C LEU A 214 4.11 6.12 -20.54
N GLN A 215 4.76 5.27 -19.75
CA GLN A 215 6.21 5.14 -19.75
C GLN A 215 6.76 4.58 -21.07
N LYS A 216 5.99 3.72 -21.75
CA LYS A 216 6.31 3.19 -23.07
C LYS A 216 6.09 4.21 -24.19
N ASN A 217 5.02 5.01 -24.10
CA ASN A 217 4.76 6.05 -25.08
C ASN A 217 5.83 7.15 -25.06
N ILE A 218 6.35 7.52 -23.88
CA ILE A 218 7.47 8.47 -23.78
C ILE A 218 8.75 7.90 -24.43
N THR A 219 8.99 6.59 -24.33
CA THR A 219 10.16 5.93 -24.94
C THR A 219 9.99 5.66 -26.44
N GLN A 220 8.76 5.52 -26.94
CA GLN A 220 8.47 5.40 -28.37
C GLN A 220 8.50 6.76 -29.06
N ASP A 221 7.93 7.81 -28.46
CA ASP A 221 7.83 9.14 -29.07
C ASP A 221 9.18 9.87 -29.13
N SER A 222 10.08 9.58 -28.19
CA SER A 222 11.48 9.99 -28.25
C SER A 222 12.26 9.30 -29.38
N THR A 223 11.77 8.18 -29.92
CA THR A 223 12.35 7.51 -31.10
C THR A 223 11.76 8.07 -32.41
N SER A 224 10.57 8.67 -32.36
CA SER A 224 9.93 9.36 -33.49
C SER A 224 10.56 10.72 -33.76
N LEU A 225 10.92 11.45 -32.70
CA LEU A 225 11.54 12.79 -32.82
C LEU A 225 13.00 12.75 -33.32
N SER A 226 13.70 11.63 -33.14
CA SER A 226 15.08 11.44 -33.64
C SER A 226 15.15 11.25 -35.16
N ASN A 227 14.05 10.94 -35.84
CA ASN A 227 14.04 10.65 -37.28
C ASN A 227 13.80 11.89 -38.18
N LEU A 228 13.72 13.09 -37.61
CA LEU A 228 13.55 14.35 -38.38
C LEU A 228 14.84 15.18 -38.52
N THR A 229 15.98 14.71 -37.99
CA THR A 229 17.26 15.45 -38.01
C THR A 229 18.42 14.70 -38.65
N GLU A 230 18.15 13.68 -39.47
CA GLU A 230 19.19 12.88 -40.13
C GLU A 230 19.35 13.26 -41.61
N ALA A 231 19.85 14.47 -41.85
CA ALA A 231 20.34 14.89 -43.16
C ALA A 231 21.49 15.91 -43.02
N ALA A 232 22.65 15.45 -42.54
CA ALA A 232 23.96 16.01 -42.88
C ALA A 232 25.09 15.05 -42.45
N THR A 233 25.69 14.39 -43.44
CA THR A 233 27.01 13.73 -43.46
C THR A 233 28.10 14.77 -43.07
N ILE A 234 29.31 14.52 -42.53
CA ILE A 234 30.39 13.59 -42.88
C ILE A 234 31.47 13.54 -41.74
N THR A 235 32.15 12.39 -41.61
CA THR A 235 33.60 12.15 -41.36
C THR A 235 34.30 12.32 -39.99
N ASP A 236 34.78 11.17 -39.52
CA ASP A 236 36.18 10.82 -39.15
C ASP A 236 36.58 10.69 -37.65
N SER A 237 37.03 9.47 -37.36
CA SER A 237 37.90 8.92 -36.32
C SER A 237 37.99 9.49 -34.90
N SER A 238 37.66 8.59 -33.96
CA SER A 238 38.35 8.38 -32.67
C SER A 238 38.28 9.49 -31.62
N THR A 239 37.10 9.68 -31.05
CA THR A 239 36.95 10.13 -29.66
C THR A 239 35.83 9.33 -29.03
N VAL A 240 36.10 8.72 -27.86
CA VAL A 240 35.07 8.05 -27.06
C VAL A 240 34.00 9.09 -26.74
N THR A 241 32.88 9.04 -27.47
CA THR A 241 31.76 9.94 -27.27
C THR A 241 31.13 9.62 -25.92
N GLN A 242 31.59 10.30 -24.87
CA GLN A 242 31.02 10.19 -23.53
C GLN A 242 29.56 10.62 -23.61
N LYS A 243 28.67 9.74 -23.17
CA LYS A 243 27.24 10.00 -23.16
C LYS A 243 26.96 11.14 -22.19
N LEU A 244 26.56 12.30 -22.73
CA LEU A 244 26.20 13.47 -21.96
C LEU A 244 24.77 13.31 -21.43
N TYR A 245 24.58 13.54 -20.14
CA TYR A 245 23.29 13.50 -19.46
C TYR A 245 22.93 14.92 -19.04
N VAL A 246 22.31 15.67 -19.96
CA VAL A 246 21.89 17.07 -19.72
C VAL A 246 20.43 17.30 -20.14
N ASP A 247 19.76 18.25 -19.48
CA ASP A 247 18.45 18.75 -19.91
C ASP A 247 18.55 19.71 -21.10
N GLU A 248 17.41 20.20 -21.59
CA GLU A 248 17.32 21.15 -22.70
C GLU A 248 18.06 22.47 -22.45
N GLN A 249 18.39 22.79 -21.19
CA GLN A 249 19.16 23.97 -20.79
C GLN A 249 20.64 23.66 -20.50
N GLY A 250 21.09 22.42 -20.72
CA GLY A 250 22.48 21.99 -20.54
C GLY A 250 22.87 21.70 -19.09
N LYS A 251 21.90 21.56 -18.18
CA LYS A 251 22.11 21.22 -16.77
C LYS A 251 22.21 19.70 -16.60
N GLY A 252 23.13 19.25 -15.75
CA GLY A 252 23.41 17.83 -15.53
C GLY A 252 22.22 17.07 -14.95
N LEU A 253 21.99 15.86 -15.48
CA LEU A 253 20.90 14.97 -15.09
C LEU A 253 21.35 13.79 -14.24
N ILE A 254 22.64 13.58 -13.98
CA ILE A 254 23.08 12.50 -13.10
C ILE A 254 22.93 12.95 -11.65
N LYS A 255 22.18 12.18 -10.84
CA LYS A 255 21.93 12.49 -9.43
C LYS A 255 22.98 11.83 -8.54
N GLY A 256 23.79 12.62 -7.83
CA GLY A 256 24.70 12.14 -6.78
C GLY A 256 24.11 12.35 -5.39
N ASN A 257 24.06 11.32 -4.56
CA ASN A 257 23.64 11.39 -3.16
C ASN A 257 24.70 10.80 -2.21
N ILE A 258 24.69 11.25 -0.96
CA ILE A 258 25.58 10.77 0.11
C ILE A 258 24.71 10.26 1.26
N ASN A 259 24.79 8.97 1.57
CA ASN A 259 23.99 8.41 2.66
C ASN A 259 24.57 8.73 4.04
N SER A 260 23.83 8.40 5.11
CA SER A 260 24.26 8.63 6.50
C SER A 260 25.56 7.89 6.90
N LYS A 261 26.00 6.91 6.10
CA LYS A 261 27.27 6.19 6.25
C LYS A 261 28.41 6.81 5.45
N GLY A 262 28.16 7.91 4.73
CA GLY A 262 29.13 8.61 3.89
C GLY A 262 29.35 7.97 2.52
N GLU A 263 28.52 7.00 2.10
CA GLU A 263 28.65 6.40 0.78
C GLU A 263 28.13 7.34 -0.29
N LYS A 264 29.00 7.65 -1.26
CA LYS A 264 28.71 8.49 -2.42
C LYS A 264 28.21 7.64 -3.58
N ILE A 265 26.95 7.78 -3.96
CA ILE A 265 26.32 7.00 -5.03
C ILE A 265 25.78 7.93 -6.11
N TYR A 266 26.02 7.63 -7.39
CA TYR A 266 25.39 8.34 -8.48
C TYR A 266 24.36 7.48 -9.21
N HIS A 267 23.28 8.12 -9.64
CA HIS A 267 22.15 7.52 -10.31
C HIS A 267 21.99 8.16 -11.68
N LEU A 268 21.94 7.31 -12.71
CA LEU A 268 21.68 7.72 -14.09
C LEU A 268 20.18 7.87 -14.33
N PRO A 269 19.77 8.84 -15.19
CA PRO A 269 18.40 8.91 -15.68
C PRO A 269 17.92 7.56 -16.22
N GLY A 270 16.78 7.08 -15.73
CA GLY A 270 16.21 5.76 -16.07
C GLY A 270 16.68 4.59 -15.20
N GLY A 271 17.56 4.80 -14.22
CA GLY A 271 17.91 3.77 -13.23
C GLY A 271 16.80 3.52 -12.19
N ILE A 272 16.76 2.32 -11.61
CA ILE A 272 15.69 1.89 -10.68
C ILE A 272 15.47 2.90 -9.53
N TYR A 273 16.56 3.36 -8.93
CA TYR A 273 16.51 4.29 -7.80
C TYR A 273 16.53 5.77 -8.22
N TYR A 274 16.65 6.10 -9.50
CA TYR A 274 16.87 7.47 -9.96
C TYR A 274 15.76 8.45 -9.55
N ASN A 275 14.50 8.03 -9.64
CA ASN A 275 13.35 8.87 -9.29
C ASN A 275 13.15 8.97 -7.76
N GLN A 276 13.66 8.01 -7.00
CA GLN A 276 13.59 7.98 -5.54
C GLN A 276 14.74 8.74 -4.88
N THR A 277 15.86 8.92 -5.59
CA THR A 277 17.03 9.64 -5.08
C THR A 277 16.78 11.14 -5.07
N ILE A 278 16.98 11.73 -3.89
CA ILE A 278 17.15 13.18 -3.70
C ILE A 278 18.64 13.49 -3.90
N PRO A 279 19.02 14.26 -4.93
CA PRO A 279 20.41 14.55 -5.23
C PRO A 279 20.96 15.68 -4.36
N GLU A 280 22.19 15.51 -3.90
CA GLU A 280 23.03 16.56 -3.31
C GLU A 280 23.89 17.25 -4.37
N VAL A 281 24.31 16.49 -5.39
CA VAL A 281 25.14 16.98 -6.50
C VAL A 281 24.56 16.48 -7.83
N TRP A 282 24.71 17.29 -8.88
CA TRP A 282 24.32 16.93 -10.24
C TRP A 282 25.54 16.88 -11.15
N PHE A 283 25.65 15.81 -11.95
CA PHE A 283 26.74 15.63 -12.92
C PHE A 283 26.22 15.56 -14.35
N LYS A 284 27.06 15.92 -15.31
CA LYS A 284 26.76 15.86 -16.75
C LYS A 284 27.28 14.56 -17.37
N THR A 285 28.33 13.96 -16.81
CA THR A 285 28.91 12.69 -17.29
C THR A 285 29.18 11.73 -16.14
N GLU A 286 29.27 10.43 -16.45
CA GLU A 286 29.62 9.41 -15.45
C GLU A 286 31.05 9.59 -14.93
N GLU A 287 32.00 9.98 -15.79
CA GLU A 287 33.37 10.27 -15.36
C GLU A 287 33.43 11.45 -14.38
N GLU A 288 32.61 12.49 -14.56
CA GLU A 288 32.56 13.62 -13.62
C GLU A 288 32.09 13.15 -12.23
N ALA A 289 31.08 12.28 -12.18
CA ALA A 289 30.61 11.67 -10.95
C ALA A 289 31.67 10.76 -10.30
N GLN A 290 32.35 9.94 -11.10
CA GLN A 290 33.40 9.03 -10.63
C GLN A 290 34.64 9.79 -10.12
N ALA A 291 35.04 10.85 -10.83
CA ALA A 291 36.13 11.74 -10.40
C ALA A 291 35.81 12.48 -9.09
N ALA A 292 34.53 12.78 -8.84
CA ALA A 292 34.04 13.30 -7.57
C ALA A 292 33.93 12.24 -6.45
N GLY A 293 34.29 10.98 -6.74
CA GLY A 293 34.32 9.86 -5.82
C GLY A 293 32.98 9.16 -5.63
N PHE A 294 32.01 9.37 -6.52
CA PHE A 294 30.72 8.67 -6.49
C PHE A 294 30.83 7.35 -7.24
N ARG A 295 30.36 6.26 -6.62
CA ARG A 295 30.23 4.96 -7.30
C ARG A 295 28.86 4.85 -7.97
N ARG A 296 28.77 4.06 -9.04
CA ARG A 296 27.49 3.81 -9.73
C ARG A 296 26.52 3.09 -8.80
N SER A 297 25.26 3.48 -8.82
CA SER A 297 24.18 2.70 -8.18
C SER A 297 24.15 1.29 -8.78
N LEU A 298 24.14 0.28 -7.91
CA LEU A 298 23.89 -1.10 -8.34
C LEU A 298 22.46 -1.17 -8.91
N ARG A 299 22.30 -1.98 -9.96
CA ARG A 299 21.02 -2.20 -10.64
C ARG A 299 19.97 -2.68 -9.65
#